data_AF-H1KUL2-F1
#
_entry.id   AF-H1KUL2-F1
#
_cell.length_a   1.000
_cell.length_b   1.000
_cell.length_c   1.000
_cell.angle_alpha   90.00
_cell.angle_beta   90.00
_cell.angle_gamma   90.00
#
_symmetry.space_group_name_H-M   'P 1'
#
loop_
_entity.id
_entity.type
_entity.pdbx_description
1 polymer ?
#
loop_
_entity_poly.entity_id
_entity_poly.type
_entity_poly.pdbx_seq_one_letter_code
_entity_poly.pdbx_strand_id
1 'polypeptide(L)' 'MKSGTQRRDEVVAVVGGGSWGTALANAAAAAGRPVTLWMRDPEAAARMELARANERYLPGVALHPGVR' A
#
# COMPACT_ATOMS: atom_id res chain seq x y z
N MET A 1 7.28 -11.53 -33.48
CA MET A 1 6.45 -10.56 -32.73
C MET A 1 6.28 -11.10 -31.31
N LYS A 2 6.88 -10.47 -30.30
CA LYS A 2 6.74 -10.94 -28.91
C LYS A 2 5.33 -10.62 -28.45
N SER A 3 4.58 -11.68 -28.12
CA SER A 3 3.25 -11.60 -27.50
C SER A 3 3.30 -10.59 -26.37
N GLY A 4 2.62 -9.45 -26.55
CA GLY A 4 2.44 -8.47 -25.49
C GLY A 4 1.51 -9.09 -24.47
N THR A 5 2.07 -9.69 -23.42
CA THR A 5 1.32 -10.00 -22.20
C THR A 5 0.67 -8.69 -21.77
N GLN A 6 -0.63 -8.52 -22.04
CA GLN A 6 -1.42 -7.53 -21.31
C GLN A 6 -1.20 -7.86 -19.84
N ARG A 7 -0.45 -7.01 -19.13
CA ARG A 7 -0.43 -7.10 -17.68
C ARG A 7 -1.86 -6.79 -17.29
N ARG A 8 -2.62 -7.81 -16.87
CA ARG A 8 -3.86 -7.58 -16.12
C ARG A 8 -3.53 -6.54 -15.06
N ASP A 9 -4.47 -5.66 -14.74
CA ASP A 9 -4.32 -4.71 -13.63
C ASP A 9 -4.01 -5.51 -12.34
N GLU A 10 -2.73 -5.79 -12.11
CA GLU A 10 -2.25 -6.69 -11.08
C GLU A 10 -2.35 -5.93 -9.76
N VAL A 11 -3.48 -6.14 -9.09
CA VAL A 11 -3.72 -5.65 -7.74
C VAL A 11 -2.73 -6.33 -6.80
N VAL A 12 -2.07 -5.52 -5.98
CA VAL A 12 -1.12 -5.99 -4.97
C VAL A 12 -1.79 -5.94 -3.60
N ALA A 13 -1.83 -7.08 -2.91
CA ALA A 13 -2.19 -7.14 -1.50
C ALA A 13 -0.91 -7.22 -0.66
N VAL A 14 -0.73 -6.30 0.28
CA VAL A 14 0.34 -6.33 1.27
C VAL A 14 -0.26 -6.70 2.62
N VAL A 15 0.16 -7.82 3.19
CA VAL A 15 -0.36 -8.31 4.48
C VAL A 15 0.60 -7.91 5.60
N GLY A 16 0.22 -6.89 6.36
CA GLY A 16 0.96 -6.36 7.51
C GLY A 16 1.32 -4.88 7.40
N GLY A 17 0.68 -4.03 8.21
CA GLY A 17 0.93 -2.58 8.29
C GLY A 17 2.11 -2.17 9.16
N GLY A 18 3.20 -2.95 9.17
CA GLY A 18 4.46 -2.56 9.81
C GLY A 18 5.29 -1.61 8.91
N SER A 19 6.46 -1.20 9.37
CA SER A 19 7.34 -0.25 8.67
C SER A 19 7.62 -0.68 7.22
N TRP A 20 8.08 -1.91 7.04
CA TRP A 20 8.39 -2.46 5.73
C TRP A 20 7.15 -2.73 4.87
N GLY A 21 6.06 -3.19 5.47
CA GLY A 21 4.81 -3.43 4.73
C GLY A 21 4.20 -2.14 4.20
N THR A 22 4.19 -1.07 4.99
CA THR A 22 3.77 0.26 4.54
C THR A 22 4.71 0.82 3.46
N ALA A 23 6.03 0.67 3.61
CA ALA A 23 6.99 1.10 2.60
C ALA A 23 6.81 0.34 1.27
N LEU A 24 6.59 -0.98 1.33
CA LEU A 24 6.35 -1.83 0.17
C LEU A 24 5.03 -1.46 -0.52
N ALA A 25 3.96 -1.21 0.25
CA ALA A 25 2.68 -0.75 -0.27
C ALA A 25 2.84 0.57 -1.03
N ASN A 26 3.55 1.54 -0.46
CA ASN A 26 3.87 2.81 -1.12
C ASN A 26 4.67 2.61 -2.41
N ALA A 27 5.70 1.76 -2.39
CA ALA A 27 6.53 1.49 -3.56
C ALA A 27 5.72 0.83 -4.69
N ALA A 28 4.86 -0.14 -4.36
CA ALA A 28 3.98 -0.79 -5.34
C ALA A 28 2.97 0.20 -5.93
N ALA A 29 2.40 1.08 -5.11
CA ALA A 29 1.46 2.10 -5.57
C ALA A 29 2.14 3.18 -6.44
N ALA A 30 3.36 3.59 -6.09
CA ALA A 30 4.18 4.49 -6.90
C ALA A 30 4.56 3.88 -8.26
N ALA A 31 4.66 2.54 -8.34
CA ALA A 31 4.85 1.81 -9.60
C ALA A 31 3.56 1.68 -10.45
N GLY A 32 2.47 2.36 -10.07
CA GLY A 32 1.21 2.41 -10.81
C GLY A 32 0.29 1.22 -10.58
N ARG A 33 0.48 0.45 -9.51
CA ARG A 33 -0.37 -0.70 -9.18
C ARG A 33 -1.42 -0.32 -8.14
N PRO A 34 -2.67 -0.79 -8.25
CA PRO A 34 -3.63 -0.70 -7.14
C PRO A 34 -3.13 -1.53 -5.96
N VAL A 35 -3.13 -0.96 -4.74
CA VAL A 35 -2.64 -1.64 -3.54
C VAL A 35 -3.71 -1.69 -2.46
N THR A 36 -3.85 -2.86 -1.83
CA THR A 36 -4.56 -3.02 -0.56
C THR A 36 -3.55 -3.38 0.53
N LEU A 37 -3.46 -2.57 1.58
CA LEU A 37 -2.63 -2.80 2.76
C LEU A 37 -3.49 -3.38 3.89
N TRP A 38 -3.39 -4.69 4.07
CA TRP A 38 -4.13 -5.38 5.12
C TRP A 38 -3.46 -5.20 6.48
N MET A 39 -4.25 -4.71 7.44
CA MET A 39 -3.82 -4.53 8.82
C MET A 39 -4.66 -5.40 9.76
N ARG A 40 -4.02 -5.88 10.83
CA ARG A 40 -4.67 -6.73 11.84
C ARG A 40 -5.65 -5.96 12.72
N ASP A 41 -5.32 -4.71 13.03
CA ASP A 41 -6.12 -3.83 13.90
C ASP A 41 -6.93 -2.86 13.03
N PRO A 42 -8.28 -2.97 13.01
CA PRO A 42 -9.14 -2.13 12.18
C PRO A 42 -9.13 -0.66 12.63
N GLU A 43 -8.94 -0.35 13.91
CA GLU A 43 -8.87 1.04 14.36
C GLU A 43 -7.56 1.69 13.91
N ALA A 44 -6.45 0.94 13.97
CA ALA A 44 -5.18 1.41 13.43
C ALA A 44 -5.26 1.63 11.92
N ALA A 45 -5.95 0.75 11.19
CA ALA A 45 -6.18 0.91 9.76
C ALA A 45 -7.00 2.17 9.46
N ALA A 46 -8.11 2.39 10.17
CA ALA A 46 -8.95 3.57 10.00
C ALA A 46 -8.20 4.87 10.31
N ARG A 47 -7.38 4.90 11.38
CA ARG A 47 -6.53 6.05 11.70
C ARG A 47 -5.52 6.33 10.60
N MET A 48 -4.86 5.29 10.10
CA MET A 48 -3.89 5.42 9.01
C MET A 48 -4.54 5.89 7.71
N GLU A 49 -5.75 5.41 7.39
CA GLU A 49 -6.51 5.81 6.21
C GLU A 49 -6.96 7.27 6.31
N LEU A 50 -7.41 7.72 7.48
CA LEU A 50 -7.81 9.11 7.70
C LEU A 50 -6.60 10.05 7.65
N ALA A 51 -5.52 9.70 8.36
CA ALA A 51 -4.31 10.52 8.43
C ALA A 51 -3.48 10.48 7.14
N ARG A 52 -3.73 9.48 6.28
CA ARG A 52 -2.88 9.15 5.12
C ARG A 52 -1.41 9.04 5.51
N ALA A 53 -1.13 8.42 6.66
CA ALA A 53 0.21 8.19 7.20
C ALA A 53 0.20 7.07 8.24
N ASN A 54 1.28 6.29 8.32
CA ASN A 54 1.49 5.30 9.38
C ASN A 54 2.45 5.86 10.44
N GLU A 55 2.01 6.85 11.21
CA GLU A 55 2.87 7.55 12.18
C GLU A 55 3.51 6.61 13.22
N ARG A 56 2.89 5.46 13.49
CA ARG A 56 3.42 4.48 14.44
C ARG A 56 4.62 3.72 13.90
N TYR A 57 4.58 3.32 12.62
CA TYR A 57 5.58 2.40 12.06
C TYR A 57 6.45 3.02 10.97
N LEU A 58 6.03 4.14 10.38
CA LEU A 58 6.77 4.86 9.33
C LEU A 58 6.51 6.38 9.45
N PRO A 59 7.00 7.02 10.53
CA PRO A 59 6.73 8.44 10.80
C PRO A 59 7.33 9.35 9.72
N GLY A 60 6.63 10.44 9.42
CA GLY A 60 7.06 11.43 8.43
C GLY A 60 6.94 10.99 6.96
N VAL A 61 6.40 9.80 6.69
CA VAL A 61 6.16 9.30 5.33
C VAL A 61 4.65 9.24 5.07
N ALA A 62 4.20 9.97 4.06
CA ALA A 62 2.80 9.93 3.63
C ALA A 62 2.46 8.58 2.98
N LEU A 63 1.25 8.10 3.22
CA LEU A 63 0.68 6.92 2.58
C LEU A 63 0.24 7.28 1.16
N HIS A 64 0.84 6.63 0.17
CA HIS A 64 0.59 6.92 -1.24
C HIS A 64 -0.90 6.75 -1.58
N PRO A 65 -1.55 7.69 -2.30
CA PRO A 65 -3.01 7.71 -2.52
C PRO A 65 -3.57 6.46 -3.23
N GLY A 66 -2.70 5.71 -3.91
CA GLY A 66 -3.03 4.41 -4.52
C GLY A 66 -3.09 3.21 -3.54
N VAL A 67 -2.78 3.42 -2.26
CA VAL A 67 -2.90 2.42 -1.17
C VAL A 67 -4.22 2.62 -0.44
N ARG A 68 -4.98 1.53 -0.33
CA ARG A 68 -6.24 1.40 0.40
C ARG A 68 -6.16 0.38 1.53
#